data_AF-A0A516RI17-F1
#
_entry.id   AF-A0A516RI17-F1
#
_cell.length_a   1.000
_cell.length_b   1.000
_cell.length_c   1.000
_cell.angle_alpha   90.00
_cell.angle_beta   90.00
_cell.angle_gamma   90.00
#
_symmetry.space_group_name_H-M   'P 1'
#
loop_
_entity.id
_entity.type
_entity.pdbx_description
1 polymer ?
#
loop_
_entity_poly.entity_id
_entity_poly.type
_entity_poly.pdbx_seq_one_letter_code
_entity_poly.pdbx_strand_id
1 'polypeptide(L)'
;MSLAELASMAVTAMTTGVASGAGTAVVDEVRELVRGRLEGSDEGRGALRRLDAEPRPEGAADDVRARLTALLEEDPELARRLQAALEPDVPPPPAAPPTVHQQITIGGSADHSTIVIGPVELPRTRGVLIALTGIGVVLAVLLVLGFRTVLNTLTDDEGGSGNGRTTALRQEPDVRAVLPDAASVAQGWETTQPADVRKGAPACESGCAGALYTATVRHEKESPLGGVFFHVEAYDTVGHAAARFKDLRADKDRNTDGLAPMSIQPLGDESVAYRREIVNAGSAEAGARVGTVVTWTTYRTGGSLDPAALTALARMLVDRAQQAQDGREPTARAGI
;
A
#
# COMPACT_ATOMS: atom_id res chain seq x y z
N MET A 1 27.44 -16.40 -12.03
CA MET A 1 26.65 -16.58 -10.79
C MET A 1 27.09 -17.88 -10.17
N SER A 2 27.51 -17.87 -8.90
CA SER A 2 27.90 -19.11 -8.18
C SER A 2 26.65 -19.90 -7.75
N LEU A 3 26.79 -21.22 -7.54
CA LEU A 3 25.68 -22.08 -7.10
C LEU A 3 25.11 -21.63 -5.73
N ALA A 4 25.97 -21.16 -4.84
CA ALA A 4 25.57 -20.62 -3.54
C ALA A 4 24.76 -19.30 -3.68
N GLU A 5 25.12 -18.42 -4.61
CA GLU A 5 24.35 -17.21 -4.90
C GLU A 5 22.98 -17.54 -5.52
N LEU A 6 22.94 -18.50 -6.45
CA LEU A 6 21.71 -18.95 -7.10
C LEU A 6 20.76 -19.64 -6.10
N ALA A 7 21.29 -20.46 -5.19
CA ALA A 7 20.53 -21.04 -4.08
C ALA A 7 20.00 -19.98 -3.12
N SER A 8 20.80 -18.95 -2.81
CA SER A 8 20.37 -17.85 -1.94
C SER A 8 19.24 -17.04 -2.57
N MET A 9 19.32 -16.72 -3.86
CA MET A 9 18.26 -15.99 -4.55
C MET A 9 16.94 -16.76 -4.63
N ALA A 10 17.00 -18.07 -4.87
CA ALA A 10 15.81 -18.93 -4.85
C ALA A 10 15.16 -18.98 -3.45
N VAL A 11 15.95 -19.12 -2.38
CA VAL A 11 15.43 -19.09 -1.00
C VAL A 11 14.86 -17.72 -0.63
N THR A 12 15.50 -16.63 -1.07
CA THR A 12 14.98 -15.28 -0.89
C THR A 12 13.64 -15.12 -1.62
N ALA A 13 13.53 -15.53 -2.90
CA ALA A 13 12.29 -15.47 -3.66
C ALA A 13 11.14 -16.25 -2.99
N MET A 14 11.42 -17.40 -2.38
CA MET A 14 10.43 -18.19 -1.63
C MET A 14 9.98 -17.55 -0.32
N THR A 15 10.87 -16.82 0.35
CA THR A 15 10.63 -16.28 1.70
C THR A 15 10.08 -14.86 1.69
N THR A 16 10.50 -14.01 0.76
CA THR A 16 10.05 -12.61 0.71
C THR A 16 8.76 -12.43 -0.07
N GLY A 17 8.38 -13.38 -0.95
CA GLY A 17 7.14 -13.28 -1.75
C GLY A 17 7.06 -12.06 -2.67
N VAL A 18 8.13 -11.26 -2.72
CA VAL A 18 8.27 -10.03 -3.48
C VAL A 18 9.70 -10.06 -4.03
N ALA A 19 9.83 -10.40 -5.31
CA ALA A 19 11.07 -10.23 -6.04
C ALA A 19 10.91 -9.03 -6.97
N SER A 20 11.82 -8.07 -6.86
CA SER A 20 11.86 -6.85 -7.66
C SER A 20 11.92 -7.18 -9.16
N GLY A 21 10.80 -7.00 -9.85
CA GLY A 21 10.73 -6.85 -11.31
C GLY A 21 10.54 -8.11 -12.15
N ALA A 22 10.52 -9.32 -11.58
CA ALA A 22 10.10 -10.53 -12.28
C ALA A 22 8.66 -10.88 -11.86
N GLY A 23 7.75 -11.01 -12.83
CA GLY A 23 6.32 -11.23 -12.57
C GLY A 23 6.04 -12.44 -11.66
N THR A 24 4.90 -12.43 -10.98
CA THR A 24 4.44 -13.49 -10.04
C THR A 24 4.56 -14.91 -10.62
N ALA A 25 4.38 -15.07 -11.93
CA ALA A 25 4.55 -16.33 -12.64
C ALA A 25 5.96 -16.95 -12.49
N VAL A 26 7.01 -16.12 -12.48
CA VAL A 26 8.40 -16.58 -12.33
C VAL A 26 8.66 -17.06 -10.90
N VAL A 27 8.09 -16.36 -9.92
CA VAL A 27 8.24 -16.71 -8.50
C VAL A 27 7.52 -18.02 -8.19
N ASP A 28 6.32 -18.24 -8.76
CA ASP A 28 5.57 -19.48 -8.60
C ASP A 28 6.27 -20.66 -9.28
N GLU A 29 6.84 -20.46 -10.48
CA GLU A 29 7.60 -21.50 -11.19
C GLU A 29 8.88 -21.91 -10.42
N VAL A 30 9.65 -20.92 -9.92
CA VAL A 30 10.83 -21.19 -9.09
C VAL A 30 10.45 -21.92 -7.80
N ARG A 31 9.32 -21.55 -7.19
CA ARG A 31 8.82 -22.18 -5.97
C ARG A 31 8.40 -23.63 -6.21
N GLU A 32 7.69 -23.92 -7.30
CA GLU A 32 7.31 -25.28 -7.67
C GLU A 32 8.53 -26.15 -7.97
N LEU A 33 9.50 -25.64 -8.75
CA LEU A 33 10.72 -26.36 -9.08
C LEU A 33 11.53 -26.74 -7.84
N VAL A 34 11.73 -25.80 -6.92
CA VAL A 34 12.51 -26.04 -5.69
C VAL A 34 11.76 -26.96 -4.73
N ARG A 35 10.45 -26.74 -4.54
CA ARG A 35 9.62 -27.58 -3.64
C ARG A 35 9.52 -29.01 -4.16
N GLY A 36 9.21 -29.20 -5.44
CA GLY A 36 9.10 -30.53 -6.04
C GLY A 36 10.40 -31.35 -5.94
N ARG A 37 11.56 -30.68 -6.02
CA ARG A 37 12.85 -31.37 -5.90
C ARG A 37 13.22 -31.70 -4.46
N LEU A 38 12.98 -30.79 -3.52
CA LEU A 38 13.25 -31.00 -2.10
C LEU A 38 12.33 -32.07 -1.50
N GLU A 39 11.09 -32.18 -1.98
CA GLU A 39 10.14 -33.23 -1.57
C GLU A 39 10.58 -34.64 -1.97
N GLY A 40 11.39 -34.77 -3.03
CA GLY A 40 11.96 -36.03 -3.49
C GLY A 40 13.03 -36.64 -2.58
N SER A 41 13.36 -36.00 -1.45
CA SER A 41 14.33 -36.50 -0.47
C SER A 41 13.82 -36.40 0.96
N ASP A 42 14.13 -37.39 1.80
CA ASP A 42 13.72 -37.41 3.22
C ASP A 42 14.24 -36.19 3.99
N GLU A 43 15.48 -35.80 3.69
CA GLU A 43 16.17 -34.66 4.28
C GLU A 43 15.56 -33.32 3.82
N GLY A 44 15.21 -33.20 2.53
CA GLY A 44 14.54 -32.01 2.00
C GLY A 44 13.13 -31.81 2.55
N ARG A 45 12.37 -32.90 2.74
CA ARG A 45 11.06 -32.87 3.42
C ARG A 45 11.18 -32.44 4.89
N GLY A 46 12.28 -32.75 5.56
CA GLY A 46 12.56 -32.30 6.93
C GLY A 46 12.89 -30.80 7.00
N ALA A 47 13.65 -30.30 6.04
CA ALA A 47 13.97 -28.87 5.93
C ALA A 47 12.73 -28.02 5.60
N LEU A 48 11.89 -28.46 4.64
CA LEU A 48 10.65 -27.77 4.29
C LEU A 48 9.66 -27.72 5.45
N ARG A 49 9.48 -28.83 6.18
CA ARG A 49 8.60 -28.86 7.37
C ARG A 49 9.05 -27.88 8.45
N ARG A 50 10.36 -27.68 8.64
CA ARG A 50 10.90 -26.69 9.58
C ARG A 50 10.70 -25.26 9.11
N LEU A 51 10.82 -25.01 7.79
CA LEU A 51 10.54 -23.71 7.19
C LEU A 51 9.04 -23.35 7.24
N ASP A 52 8.15 -24.34 7.09
CA ASP A 52 6.70 -24.15 7.11
C ASP A 52 6.11 -24.09 8.55
N ALA A 53 6.76 -24.70 9.54
CA ALA A 53 6.27 -24.76 10.92
C ALA A 53 6.39 -23.43 11.69
N GLU A 54 7.32 -22.55 11.31
CA GLU A 54 7.48 -21.23 11.92
C GLU A 54 7.93 -20.20 10.85
N PRO A 55 7.46 -18.94 10.88
CA PRO A 55 7.86 -17.95 9.87
C PRO A 55 9.32 -17.48 9.95
N ARG A 56 10.02 -17.72 11.08
CA ARG A 56 11.44 -17.37 11.30
C ARG A 56 12.12 -18.24 12.38
N PRO A 57 12.36 -19.53 12.16
CA PRO A 57 13.37 -20.23 12.94
C PRO A 57 14.74 -19.70 12.53
N GLU A 58 15.51 -19.19 13.47
CA GLU A 58 16.92 -18.87 13.24
C GLU A 58 17.63 -20.12 12.68
N GLY A 59 18.13 -20.06 11.45
CA GLY A 59 18.85 -21.17 10.79
C GLY A 59 18.07 -22.04 9.79
N ALA A 60 16.73 -21.98 9.73
CA ALA A 60 15.97 -22.82 8.79
C ALA A 60 16.19 -22.44 7.31
N ALA A 61 16.37 -21.15 7.02
CA ALA A 61 16.72 -20.69 5.68
C ALA A 61 18.14 -21.14 5.27
N ASP A 62 19.05 -21.26 6.23
CA ASP A 62 20.43 -21.69 5.99
C ASP A 62 20.50 -23.19 5.67
N ASP A 63 19.71 -24.01 6.36
CA ASP A 63 19.56 -25.45 6.09
C ASP A 63 19.00 -25.71 4.68
N VAL A 64 17.98 -24.95 4.26
CA VAL A 64 17.42 -25.05 2.90
C VAL A 64 18.45 -24.58 1.86
N ARG A 65 19.20 -23.50 2.12
CA ARG A 65 20.25 -23.02 1.21
C ARG A 65 21.37 -24.04 1.05
N ALA A 66 21.86 -24.62 2.15
CA ALA A 66 22.91 -25.63 2.13
C ALA A 66 22.47 -26.86 1.32
N ARG A 67 21.23 -27.32 1.52
CA ARG A 67 20.70 -28.48 0.80
C ARG A 67 20.45 -28.22 -0.67
N LEU A 68 19.94 -27.04 -1.02
CA LEU A 68 19.74 -26.64 -2.41
C LEU A 68 21.09 -26.53 -3.14
N THR A 69 22.13 -26.02 -2.48
CA THR A 69 23.48 -25.93 -3.07
C THR A 69 24.03 -27.33 -3.40
N ALA A 70 23.93 -28.29 -2.48
CA ALA A 70 24.36 -29.68 -2.73
C ALA A 70 23.58 -30.34 -3.89
N LEU A 71 22.27 -30.10 -3.97
CA LEU A 71 21.45 -30.61 -5.08
C LEU A 71 21.80 -30.00 -6.44
N LEU A 72 22.19 -28.72 -6.46
CA LEU A 72 22.62 -28.04 -7.69
C LEU A 72 24.01 -28.49 -8.15
N GLU A 73 24.87 -28.95 -7.23
CA GLU A 73 26.15 -29.57 -7.56
C GLU A 73 25.97 -30.98 -8.15
N GLU A 74 24.99 -31.75 -7.64
CA GLU A 74 24.66 -33.08 -8.15
C GLU A 74 23.86 -33.06 -9.46
N ASP A 75 23.06 -32.00 -9.70
CA ASP A 75 22.18 -31.86 -10.87
C ASP A 75 22.43 -30.55 -11.65
N PRO A 76 23.35 -30.58 -12.64
CA PRO A 76 23.66 -29.41 -13.46
C PRO A 76 22.52 -28.98 -14.39
N GLU A 77 21.49 -29.81 -14.60
CA GLU A 77 20.32 -29.44 -15.38
C GLU A 77 19.38 -28.57 -14.57
N LEU A 78 19.16 -28.92 -13.30
CA LEU A 78 18.39 -28.10 -12.36
C LEU A 78 18.98 -26.70 -12.23
N ALA A 79 20.31 -26.58 -12.14
CA ALA A 79 21.00 -25.30 -12.09
C ALA A 79 20.72 -24.43 -13.32
N ARG A 80 20.70 -25.02 -14.52
CA ARG A 80 20.39 -24.30 -15.77
C ARG A 80 18.93 -23.84 -15.84
N ARG A 81 17.99 -24.67 -15.41
CA ARG A 81 16.56 -24.32 -15.38
C ARG A 81 16.27 -23.21 -14.37
N LEU A 82 16.88 -23.31 -13.18
CA LEU A 82 16.72 -22.30 -12.14
C LEU A 82 17.37 -20.97 -12.54
N GLN A 83 18.51 -21.00 -13.25
CA GLN A 83 19.10 -19.79 -13.83
C GLN A 83 18.21 -19.16 -14.91
N ALA A 84 17.68 -19.97 -15.84
CA ALA A 84 16.80 -19.48 -16.90
C ALA A 84 15.51 -18.86 -16.35
N ALA A 85 14.94 -19.43 -15.28
CA ALA A 85 13.78 -18.86 -14.61
C ALA A 85 14.11 -17.53 -13.90
N LEU A 86 15.35 -17.34 -13.42
CA LEU A 86 15.77 -16.13 -12.72
C LEU A 86 16.27 -15.01 -13.64
N GLU A 87 16.48 -15.27 -14.94
CA GLU A 87 16.88 -14.24 -15.90
C GLU A 87 15.66 -13.38 -16.31
N PRO A 88 15.74 -12.04 -16.21
CA PRO A 88 14.64 -11.15 -16.56
C PRO A 88 14.36 -11.20 -18.06
N ASP A 89 13.10 -11.45 -18.41
CA ASP A 89 12.63 -11.45 -19.80
C ASP A 89 12.75 -10.03 -20.37
N VAL A 90 13.71 -9.82 -21.28
CA VAL A 90 13.93 -8.53 -21.94
C VAL A 90 12.79 -8.33 -22.95
N PRO A 91 11.90 -7.33 -22.78
CA PRO A 91 10.80 -7.14 -23.71
C PRO A 91 11.34 -6.82 -25.11
N PRO A 92 10.74 -7.39 -26.18
CA PRO A 92 11.16 -7.09 -27.54
C PRO A 92 10.97 -5.59 -27.84
N PRO A 93 11.84 -4.97 -28.66
CA PRO A 93 11.74 -3.55 -28.98
C PRO A 93 10.37 -3.26 -29.62
N PRO A 94 9.71 -2.14 -29.24
CA PRO A 94 8.39 -1.83 -29.76
C PRO A 94 8.42 -1.70 -31.28
N ALA A 95 7.53 -2.43 -31.95
CA ALA A 95 7.30 -2.29 -33.38
C ALA A 95 6.95 -0.82 -33.69
N ALA A 96 7.59 -0.27 -34.73
CA ALA A 96 7.36 1.09 -35.18
C ALA A 96 5.86 1.34 -35.41
N PRO A 97 5.33 2.52 -35.03
CA PRO A 97 3.92 2.83 -35.20
C PRO A 97 3.52 2.78 -36.68
N PRO A 98 2.30 2.33 -37.01
CA PRO A 98 1.86 2.29 -38.40
C PRO A 98 1.80 3.71 -38.96
N THR A 99 2.49 3.91 -40.08
CA THR A 99 2.41 5.12 -40.91
C THR A 99 0.98 5.29 -41.39
N VAL A 100 0.22 6.20 -40.79
CA VAL A 100 -1.09 6.60 -41.30
C VAL A 100 -0.84 7.45 -42.55
N HIS A 101 -0.96 6.83 -43.72
CA HIS A 101 -1.02 7.54 -44.99
C HIS A 101 -2.35 8.31 -45.06
N GLN A 102 -2.34 9.58 -44.64
CA GLN A 102 -3.44 10.50 -44.95
C GLN A 102 -3.30 10.95 -46.41
N GLN A 103 -3.98 10.24 -47.30
CA GLN A 103 -4.15 10.62 -48.69
C GLN A 103 -5.13 11.80 -48.76
N ILE A 104 -4.62 12.99 -49.06
CA ILE A 104 -5.43 14.19 -49.35
C ILE A 104 -5.71 14.20 -50.85
N THR A 105 -6.96 13.93 -51.24
CA THR A 105 -7.42 14.04 -52.62
C THR A 105 -7.96 15.46 -52.85
N ILE A 106 -7.20 16.31 -53.56
CA ILE A 106 -7.66 17.63 -54.00
C ILE A 106 -8.28 17.47 -55.39
N GLY A 107 -9.61 17.38 -55.43
CA GLY A 107 -10.39 17.50 -56.67
C GLY A 107 -10.95 18.91 -56.78
N GLY A 108 -10.57 19.65 -57.82
CA GLY A 108 -11.10 20.97 -58.12
C GLY A 108 -12.27 20.91 -59.11
N SER A 109 -13.33 21.66 -58.81
CA SER A 109 -14.18 22.35 -59.80
C SER A 109 -15.03 23.41 -59.10
N ALA A 110 -15.10 24.59 -59.72
CA ALA A 110 -15.72 25.82 -59.24
C ALA A 110 -17.20 25.64 -58.86
N ASP A 111 -17.55 25.96 -57.60
CA ASP A 111 -18.10 27.29 -57.27
C ASP A 111 -18.41 27.40 -55.76
N HIS A 112 -18.57 26.30 -55.01
CA HIS A 112 -18.79 26.35 -53.55
C HIS A 112 -18.17 25.13 -52.86
N SER A 113 -17.01 25.27 -52.23
CA SER A 113 -16.43 24.21 -51.39
C SER A 113 -15.88 24.77 -50.09
N THR A 114 -16.61 24.47 -49.01
CA THR A 114 -16.29 24.76 -47.61
C THR A 114 -15.25 23.76 -47.11
N ILE A 115 -14.08 24.23 -46.70
CA ILE A 115 -13.10 23.43 -45.96
C ILE A 115 -13.36 23.68 -44.47
N VAL A 116 -13.94 22.70 -43.78
CA VAL A 116 -14.06 22.70 -42.32
C VAL A 116 -12.86 21.96 -41.74
N ILE A 117 -11.82 22.72 -41.41
CA ILE A 117 -10.76 22.30 -40.48
C ILE A 117 -10.71 23.42 -39.46
N GLY A 118 -11.42 23.27 -38.35
CA GLY A 118 -11.52 24.34 -37.36
C GLY A 118 -10.26 24.43 -36.49
N PRO A 119 -9.54 25.57 -36.50
CA PRO A 119 -9.26 26.31 -35.28
C PRO A 119 -10.51 27.14 -34.96
N VAL A 120 -10.91 27.13 -33.69
CA VAL A 120 -12.06 27.90 -33.19
C VAL A 120 -11.85 29.38 -33.49
N GLU A 121 -12.58 29.93 -34.47
CA GLU A 121 -12.69 31.37 -34.66
C GLU A 121 -13.76 31.92 -33.71
N LEU A 122 -13.34 32.60 -32.65
CA LEU A 122 -14.24 33.37 -31.80
C LEU A 122 -14.60 34.68 -32.52
N PRO A 123 -15.88 34.96 -32.80
CA PRO A 123 -16.28 36.23 -33.39
C PRO A 123 -15.95 37.36 -32.40
N ARG A 124 -15.11 38.30 -32.85
CA ARG A 124 -14.73 39.50 -32.09
C ARG A 124 -15.90 40.49 -32.05
N THR A 125 -16.96 40.11 -31.34
CA THR A 125 -18.10 40.96 -31.01
C THR A 125 -17.78 41.77 -29.77
N ARG A 126 -18.21 43.04 -29.74
CA ARG A 126 -17.94 43.98 -28.63
C ARG A 126 -18.42 43.47 -27.25
N GLY A 127 -19.25 42.43 -27.19
CA GLY A 127 -19.65 41.76 -25.94
C GLY A 127 -18.54 40.90 -25.29
N VAL A 128 -17.62 40.34 -26.08
CA VAL A 128 -16.54 39.46 -25.56
C VAL A 128 -15.46 40.27 -24.82
N LEU A 129 -15.25 41.54 -25.21
CA LEU A 129 -14.32 42.43 -24.51
C LEU A 129 -14.78 42.82 -23.10
N ILE A 130 -16.09 42.84 -22.84
CA ILE A 130 -16.65 43.12 -21.50
C ILE A 130 -16.60 41.86 -20.62
N ALA A 131 -16.76 40.67 -21.21
CA ALA A 131 -16.61 39.40 -20.49
C ALA A 131 -15.15 39.11 -20.10
N LEU A 132 -14.17 39.45 -20.96
CA LEU A 132 -12.74 39.25 -20.69
C LEU A 132 -12.19 40.20 -19.61
N THR A 133 -12.66 41.44 -19.52
CA THR A 133 -12.28 42.35 -18.43
C THR A 133 -12.87 41.90 -17.10
N GLY A 134 -14.09 41.37 -17.08
CA GLY A 134 -14.68 40.74 -15.89
C GLY A 134 -13.83 39.57 -15.38
N ILE A 135 -13.43 38.66 -16.27
CA ILE A 135 -12.56 37.52 -15.91
C ILE A 135 -11.18 38.00 -15.44
N GLY A 136 -10.59 39.01 -16.09
CA GLY A 136 -9.31 39.58 -15.68
C GLY A 136 -9.34 40.20 -14.28
N VAL A 137 -10.41 40.91 -13.93
CA VAL A 137 -10.59 41.48 -12.58
C VAL A 137 -10.82 40.38 -11.56
N VAL A 138 -11.64 39.37 -11.86
CA VAL A 138 -11.86 38.22 -10.96
C VAL A 138 -10.56 37.46 -10.73
N LEU A 139 -9.75 37.24 -11.78
CA LEU A 139 -8.48 36.52 -11.68
C LEU A 139 -7.42 37.35 -10.93
N ALA A 140 -7.41 38.67 -11.10
CA ALA A 140 -6.57 39.57 -10.31
C ALA A 140 -6.99 39.59 -8.83
N VAL A 141 -8.30 39.60 -8.54
CA VAL A 141 -8.84 39.51 -7.17
C VAL A 141 -8.50 38.16 -6.54
N LEU A 142 -8.61 37.06 -7.29
CA LEU A 142 -8.22 35.72 -6.82
C LEU A 142 -6.71 35.59 -6.59
N LEU A 143 -5.88 36.22 -7.43
CA LEU A 143 -4.44 36.28 -7.21
C LEU A 143 -4.09 37.13 -5.99
N VAL A 144 -4.72 38.30 -5.82
CA VAL A 144 -4.51 39.14 -4.63
C VAL A 144 -4.98 38.44 -3.36
N LEU A 145 -6.15 37.78 -3.39
CA LEU A 145 -6.66 37.00 -2.26
C LEU A 145 -5.76 35.79 -1.97
N GLY A 146 -5.42 35.00 -2.98
CA GLY A 146 -4.55 33.83 -2.82
C GLY A 146 -3.15 34.19 -2.34
N PHE A 147 -2.57 35.29 -2.83
CA PHE A 147 -1.26 35.77 -2.38
C PHE A 147 -1.32 36.34 -0.96
N ARG A 148 -2.43 36.98 -0.56
CA ARG A 148 -2.68 37.39 0.83
C ARG A 148 -2.82 36.19 1.77
N THR A 149 -3.44 35.11 1.32
CA THR A 149 -3.57 33.89 2.12
C THR A 149 -2.20 33.26 2.38
N VAL A 150 -1.32 33.23 1.37
CA VAL A 150 0.05 32.68 1.49
C VAL A 150 0.95 33.55 2.38
N LEU A 151 0.81 34.89 2.32
CA LEU A 151 1.57 35.77 3.20
C LEU A 151 1.07 35.74 4.66
N ASN A 152 -0.24 35.67 4.89
CA ASN A 152 -0.79 35.50 6.25
C ASN A 152 -0.49 34.13 6.88
N THR A 153 -0.05 33.12 6.11
CA THR A 153 0.43 31.85 6.67
C THR A 153 1.90 31.89 7.13
N LEU A 154 2.63 32.97 6.83
CA LEU A 154 4.03 33.16 7.26
C LEU A 154 4.18 34.16 8.40
N THR A 155 3.14 34.96 8.67
CA THR A 155 3.08 35.90 9.78
C THR A 155 1.69 35.83 10.40
N ASP A 156 1.55 35.08 11.49
CA ASP A 156 0.77 35.50 12.67
C ASP A 156 0.79 34.37 13.72
N ASP A 157 1.55 34.65 14.78
CA ASP A 157 1.36 34.11 16.11
C ASP A 157 0.10 34.73 16.75
N GLU A 158 -0.56 33.92 17.57
CA GLU A 158 -1.61 34.26 18.55
C GLU A 158 -2.99 34.76 18.05
N GLY A 159 -4.02 33.93 18.29
CA GLY A 159 -5.43 34.38 18.31
C GLY A 159 -6.40 33.36 17.75
N GLY A 160 -7.05 32.59 18.62
CA GLY A 160 -7.87 31.42 18.26
C GLY A 160 -9.07 31.70 17.35
N SER A 161 -9.29 30.77 16.43
CA SER A 161 -10.61 30.44 15.85
C SER A 161 -10.57 28.98 15.38
N GLY A 162 -11.54 28.19 15.85
CA GLY A 162 -11.55 26.73 15.79
C GLY A 162 -11.69 26.15 14.38
N ASN A 163 -10.57 25.97 13.69
CA ASN A 163 -10.37 24.96 12.66
C ASN A 163 -9.27 24.03 13.16
N GLY A 164 -9.64 22.79 13.52
CA GLY A 164 -8.74 21.82 14.13
C GLY A 164 -7.43 21.68 13.36
N ARG A 165 -6.36 22.28 13.89
CA ARG A 165 -5.02 22.10 13.35
C ARG A 165 -4.62 20.66 13.62
N THR A 166 -4.55 19.85 12.57
CA THR A 166 -4.03 18.48 12.67
C THR A 166 -2.58 18.53 13.15
N THR A 167 -2.31 18.03 14.36
CA THR A 167 -0.95 17.95 14.91
C THR A 167 -0.25 16.70 14.42
N ALA A 168 1.00 16.81 13.98
CA ALA A 168 1.83 15.64 13.67
C ALA A 168 2.28 14.95 14.96
N LEU A 169 2.17 13.62 15.02
CA LEU A 169 2.65 12.82 16.15
C LEU A 169 4.18 12.67 16.06
N ARG A 170 4.89 13.62 16.67
CA ARG A 170 6.35 13.75 16.56
C ARG A 170 7.13 13.03 17.64
N GLN A 171 6.47 12.52 18.67
CA GLN A 171 7.10 11.80 19.76
C GLN A 171 6.68 10.34 19.74
N GLU A 172 7.62 9.44 20.04
CA GLU A 172 7.34 8.00 20.13
C GLU A 172 6.18 7.67 21.11
N PRO A 173 6.09 8.26 22.31
CA PRO A 173 5.02 7.96 23.25
C PRO A 173 3.62 8.27 22.70
N ASP A 174 3.47 9.35 21.93
CA ASP A 174 2.19 9.74 21.33
C ASP A 174 1.74 8.71 20.29
N VAL A 175 2.66 8.23 19.46
CA VAL A 175 2.39 7.20 18.45
C VAL A 175 2.11 5.85 19.12
N ARG A 176 2.86 5.51 20.18
CA ARG A 176 2.64 4.30 20.97
C ARG A 176 1.25 4.28 21.60
N ALA A 177 0.79 5.42 22.11
CA ALA A 177 -0.52 5.54 22.74
C ALA A 177 -1.68 5.30 21.77
N VAL A 178 -1.49 5.51 20.46
CA VAL A 178 -2.50 5.18 19.45
C VAL A 178 -2.78 3.68 19.40
N LEU A 179 -1.77 2.83 19.64
CA LEU A 179 -1.96 1.37 19.63
C LEU A 179 -2.88 0.95 20.78
N PRO A 180 -3.91 0.13 20.52
CA PRO A 180 -4.80 -0.37 21.56
C PRO A 180 -4.11 -1.46 22.38
N ASP A 181 -4.41 -1.52 23.67
CA ASP A 181 -4.19 -2.71 24.48
C ASP A 181 -5.30 -3.74 24.24
N ALA A 182 -5.11 -4.96 24.75
CA ALA A 182 -6.10 -6.03 24.58
C ALA A 182 -7.47 -5.67 25.19
N ALA A 183 -7.49 -4.96 26.32
CA ALA A 183 -8.70 -4.54 27.00
C ALA A 183 -9.53 -3.50 26.21
N SER A 184 -8.88 -2.74 25.32
CA SER A 184 -9.52 -1.80 24.41
C SER A 184 -10.14 -2.50 23.19
N VAL A 185 -9.65 -3.70 22.84
CA VAL A 185 -10.22 -4.53 21.76
C VAL A 185 -11.54 -5.14 22.21
N ALA A 186 -11.50 -6.08 23.16
CA ALA A 186 -12.65 -6.60 23.89
C ALA A 186 -12.17 -7.51 25.02
N GLN A 187 -13.08 -7.98 25.86
CA GLN A 187 -12.75 -9.00 26.85
C GLN A 187 -12.36 -10.32 26.15
N GLY A 188 -11.38 -11.04 26.73
CA GLY A 188 -10.91 -12.33 26.22
C GLY A 188 -9.90 -12.27 25.08
N TRP A 189 -9.45 -11.07 24.68
CA TRP A 189 -8.30 -10.90 23.81
C TRP A 189 -7.01 -10.84 24.63
N GLU A 190 -5.92 -11.34 24.05
CA GLU A 190 -4.58 -11.34 24.64
C GLU A 190 -3.56 -10.75 23.66
N THR A 191 -2.58 -10.02 24.18
CA THR A 191 -1.49 -9.47 23.36
C THR A 191 -0.46 -10.55 23.06
N THR A 192 -0.43 -11.04 21.81
CA THR A 192 0.55 -12.03 21.35
C THR A 192 1.80 -11.40 20.75
N GLN A 193 1.69 -10.16 20.26
CA GLN A 193 2.84 -9.35 19.85
C GLN A 193 2.74 -7.99 20.53
N PRO A 194 3.68 -7.64 21.43
CA PRO A 194 3.64 -6.37 22.14
C PRO A 194 3.83 -5.19 21.18
N ALA A 195 3.46 -4.00 21.66
CA ALA A 195 3.61 -2.76 20.91
C ALA A 195 5.09 -2.51 20.51
N ASP A 196 5.37 -2.55 19.21
CA ASP A 196 6.67 -2.21 18.63
C ASP A 196 6.55 -0.86 17.91
N VAL A 197 7.41 0.10 18.24
CA VAL A 197 7.43 1.44 17.65
C VAL A 197 8.83 1.71 17.12
N ARG A 198 8.92 2.05 15.84
CA ARG A 198 10.17 2.29 15.13
C ARG A 198 10.14 3.67 14.50
N LYS A 199 11.30 4.32 14.44
CA LYS A 199 11.44 5.60 13.74
C LYS A 199 11.44 5.38 12.22
N GLY A 200 10.72 6.23 11.49
CA GLY A 200 10.55 6.14 10.04
C GLY A 200 9.60 5.00 9.61
N ALA A 201 9.70 4.63 8.33
CA ALA A 201 8.94 3.53 7.72
C ALA A 201 9.91 2.45 7.21
N PRO A 202 10.33 1.49 8.06
CA PRO A 202 11.25 0.44 7.65
C PRO A 202 10.57 -0.45 6.61
N ALA A 203 11.26 -0.72 5.49
CA ALA A 203 10.75 -1.47 4.32
C ALA A 203 9.72 -0.73 3.45
N CYS A 204 9.80 0.60 3.40
CA CYS A 204 8.99 1.37 2.48
C CYS A 204 9.62 1.53 1.10
N GLU A 205 8.91 1.08 0.06
CA GLU A 205 9.31 1.24 -1.34
C GLU A 205 8.94 2.61 -1.91
N SER A 206 7.76 3.13 -1.57
CA SER A 206 7.25 4.42 -2.05
C SER A 206 6.30 5.12 -1.06
N GLY A 207 6.19 6.44 -1.18
CA GLY A 207 5.22 7.24 -0.42
C GLY A 207 5.63 7.52 1.03
N CYS A 208 6.88 7.26 1.42
CA CYS A 208 7.34 7.43 2.81
C CYS A 208 8.13 8.70 3.10
N ALA A 209 8.08 9.67 2.18
CA ALA A 209 8.55 11.01 2.46
C ALA A 209 7.85 11.51 3.76
N GLY A 210 8.62 12.06 4.69
CA GLY A 210 8.09 12.58 5.95
C GLY A 210 7.59 11.55 6.96
N ALA A 211 7.85 10.25 6.77
CA ALA A 211 7.54 9.23 7.77
C ALA A 211 8.33 9.48 9.07
N LEU A 212 7.62 9.67 10.18
CA LEU A 212 8.19 9.92 11.50
C LEU A 212 8.34 8.61 12.28
N TYR A 213 7.27 7.82 12.34
CA TYR A 213 7.22 6.57 13.10
C TYR A 213 6.29 5.55 12.45
N THR A 214 6.61 4.27 12.69
CA THR A 214 5.75 3.13 12.41
C THR A 214 5.53 2.38 13.71
N ALA A 215 4.29 1.97 13.99
CA ALA A 215 3.91 1.29 15.22
C ALA A 215 2.99 0.10 14.92
N THR A 216 3.22 -1.02 15.60
CA THR A 216 2.44 -2.26 15.40
C THR A 216 2.12 -2.95 16.72
N VAL A 217 0.97 -3.63 16.79
CA VAL A 217 0.60 -4.53 17.90
C VAL A 217 -0.30 -5.65 17.38
N ARG A 218 -0.22 -6.84 17.99
CA ARG A 218 -1.11 -7.97 17.68
C ARG A 218 -1.82 -8.46 18.93
N HIS A 219 -3.11 -8.70 18.77
CA HIS A 219 -3.94 -9.35 19.77
C HIS A 219 -4.63 -10.56 19.16
N GLU A 220 -4.79 -11.63 19.93
CA GLU A 220 -5.46 -12.85 19.51
C GLU A 220 -6.44 -13.31 20.60
N LYS A 221 -7.39 -14.17 20.22
CA LYS A 221 -8.31 -14.85 21.13
C LYS A 221 -8.47 -16.29 20.71
N GLU A 222 -8.54 -17.21 21.67
CA GLU A 222 -8.58 -18.64 21.40
C GLU A 222 -9.97 -19.12 20.96
N SER A 223 -11.05 -18.51 21.47
CA SER A 223 -12.42 -18.98 21.21
C SER A 223 -13.45 -17.84 21.10
N PRO A 224 -14.15 -17.70 19.95
CA PRO A 224 -13.78 -18.30 18.67
C PRO A 224 -12.42 -17.76 18.22
N LEU A 225 -11.63 -18.58 17.51
CA LEU A 225 -10.30 -18.19 17.04
C LEU A 225 -10.39 -16.86 16.28
N GLY A 226 -9.64 -15.87 16.75
CA GLY A 226 -9.62 -14.52 16.20
C GLY A 226 -8.26 -13.87 16.39
N GLY A 227 -7.84 -13.07 15.42
CA GLY A 227 -6.59 -12.32 15.47
C GLY A 227 -6.80 -10.94 14.88
N VAL A 228 -6.25 -9.92 15.52
CA VAL A 228 -6.21 -8.56 14.98
C VAL A 228 -4.79 -8.02 15.06
N PHE A 229 -4.33 -7.51 13.92
CA PHE A 229 -3.05 -6.83 13.80
C PHE A 229 -3.31 -5.37 13.44
N PHE A 230 -2.79 -4.47 14.26
CA PHE A 230 -2.89 -3.04 14.07
C PHE A 230 -1.54 -2.48 13.62
N HIS A 231 -1.57 -1.64 12.60
CA HIS A 231 -0.43 -0.94 12.04
C HIS A 231 -0.74 0.55 11.95
N VAL A 232 0.18 1.39 12.39
CA VAL A 232 0.05 2.85 12.42
C VAL A 232 1.33 3.44 11.84
N GLU A 233 1.19 4.37 10.89
CA GLU A 233 2.28 5.16 10.35
C GLU A 233 1.98 6.64 10.59
N ALA A 234 2.88 7.33 11.29
CA ALA A 234 2.79 8.76 11.57
C ALA A 234 3.71 9.55 10.64
N TYR A 235 3.20 10.66 10.08
CA TYR A 235 3.89 11.53 9.15
C TYR A 235 4.00 12.97 9.69
N ASP A 236 4.93 13.73 9.13
CA ASP A 236 5.14 15.14 9.49
C ASP A 236 4.07 16.10 8.93
N THR A 237 3.37 15.70 7.87
CA THR A 237 2.36 16.49 7.17
C THR A 237 1.20 15.63 6.69
N VAL A 238 0.04 16.26 6.50
CA VAL A 238 -1.15 15.62 5.91
C VAL A 238 -0.87 15.16 4.47
N GLY A 239 -0.10 15.96 3.71
CA GLY A 239 0.24 15.63 2.32
C GLY A 239 1.06 14.35 2.19
N HIS A 240 2.03 14.15 3.08
CA HIS A 240 2.82 12.92 3.11
C HIS A 240 1.98 11.70 3.55
N ALA A 241 1.12 11.85 4.56
CA ALA A 241 0.19 10.78 4.94
C ALA A 241 -0.78 10.42 3.80
N ALA A 242 -1.29 11.41 3.06
CA ALA A 242 -2.17 11.20 1.91
C ALA A 242 -1.46 10.48 0.75
N ALA A 243 -0.22 10.87 0.45
CA ALA A 243 0.60 10.19 -0.55
C ALA A 243 0.83 8.73 -0.16
N ARG A 244 1.17 8.45 1.11
CA ARG A 244 1.32 7.08 1.60
C ARG A 244 0.04 6.27 1.47
N PHE A 245 -1.08 6.82 1.92
CA PHE A 245 -2.36 6.11 1.88
C PHE A 245 -2.75 5.74 0.45
N LYS A 246 -2.54 6.67 -0.49
CA LYS A 246 -2.75 6.43 -1.92
C LYS A 246 -1.85 5.32 -2.46
N ASP A 247 -0.57 5.32 -2.10
CA ASP A 247 0.39 4.29 -2.52
C ASP A 247 0.01 2.90 -1.99
N LEU A 248 -0.33 2.81 -0.69
CA LEU A 248 -0.81 1.57 -0.06
C LEU A 248 -2.08 1.06 -0.73
N ARG A 249 -3.06 1.94 -0.98
CA ARG A 249 -4.28 1.58 -1.70
C ARG A 249 -3.97 1.05 -3.10
N ALA A 250 -3.11 1.75 -3.85
CA ALA A 250 -2.75 1.35 -5.20
C ALA A 250 -2.02 -0.01 -5.23
N ASP A 251 -1.20 -0.31 -4.22
CA ASP A 251 -0.58 -1.62 -4.06
C ASP A 251 -1.63 -2.73 -3.86
N LYS A 252 -2.59 -2.50 -2.96
CA LYS A 252 -3.68 -3.44 -2.69
C LYS A 252 -4.59 -3.64 -3.91
N ASP A 253 -4.89 -2.56 -4.63
CA ASP A 253 -5.70 -2.60 -5.85
C ASP A 253 -5.01 -3.38 -6.99
N ARG A 254 -3.67 -3.39 -7.04
CA ARG A 254 -2.90 -4.20 -8.01
C ARG A 254 -2.80 -5.67 -7.61
N ASN A 255 -2.91 -5.99 -6.33
CA ASN A 255 -2.79 -7.35 -5.80
C ASN A 255 -4.15 -8.09 -5.87
N THR A 256 -4.61 -8.33 -7.10
CA THR A 256 -5.96 -8.84 -7.41
C THR A 256 -6.19 -10.30 -7.01
N ASP A 257 -5.14 -11.07 -6.79
CA ASP A 257 -5.23 -12.54 -6.72
C ASP A 257 -5.61 -13.06 -5.32
N GLY A 258 -5.76 -12.16 -4.34
CA GLY A 258 -6.13 -12.56 -2.98
C GLY A 258 -6.84 -11.49 -2.15
N LEU A 259 -7.25 -10.37 -2.77
CA LEU A 259 -7.93 -9.27 -2.10
C LEU A 259 -9.10 -8.78 -2.97
N ALA A 260 -10.32 -9.01 -2.50
CA ALA A 260 -11.51 -8.42 -3.08
C ALA A 260 -11.87 -7.13 -2.33
N PRO A 261 -12.10 -6.00 -3.00
CA PRO A 261 -12.60 -4.80 -2.35
C PRO A 261 -13.92 -5.07 -1.61
N MET A 262 -14.11 -4.41 -0.47
CA MET A 262 -15.37 -4.47 0.28
C MET A 262 -15.78 -3.10 0.80
N SER A 263 -17.07 -2.91 0.99
CA SER A 263 -17.62 -1.69 1.56
C SER A 263 -17.53 -1.72 3.09
N ILE A 264 -17.07 -0.61 3.66
CA ILE A 264 -17.14 -0.31 5.09
C ILE A 264 -17.77 1.08 5.26
N GLN A 265 -18.19 1.40 6.49
CA GLN A 265 -18.58 2.78 6.79
C GLN A 265 -17.34 3.69 6.64
N PRO A 266 -17.49 4.92 6.12
CA PRO A 266 -16.38 5.86 6.01
C PRO A 266 -15.68 6.08 7.36
N LEU A 267 -14.35 6.06 7.36
CA LEU A 267 -13.50 6.29 8.53
C LEU A 267 -12.46 7.36 8.22
N GLY A 268 -12.24 8.30 9.15
CA GLY A 268 -11.25 9.36 9.00
C GLY A 268 -11.52 10.24 7.78
N ASP A 269 -10.45 10.73 7.17
CA ASP A 269 -10.49 11.55 5.96
C ASP A 269 -10.64 10.69 4.70
N GLU A 270 -10.02 9.50 4.70
CA GLU A 270 -10.06 8.52 3.62
C GLU A 270 -10.04 7.11 4.19
N SER A 271 -10.79 6.18 3.60
CA SER A 271 -10.81 4.78 4.04
C SER A 271 -11.03 3.81 2.89
N VAL A 272 -10.45 2.62 3.00
CA VAL A 272 -10.65 1.48 2.09
C VAL A 272 -10.69 0.18 2.88
N ALA A 273 -11.31 -0.85 2.31
CA ALA A 273 -11.29 -2.18 2.91
C ALA A 273 -11.24 -3.26 1.85
N TYR A 274 -10.59 -4.37 2.21
CA TYR A 274 -10.40 -5.53 1.37
C TYR A 274 -10.69 -6.79 2.19
N ARG A 275 -11.22 -7.82 1.53
CA ARG A 275 -11.38 -9.15 2.11
C ARG A 275 -10.51 -10.14 1.34
N ARG A 276 -9.98 -11.13 2.05
CA ARG A 276 -9.31 -12.29 1.49
C ARG A 276 -10.14 -13.52 1.80
N GLU A 277 -10.43 -14.29 0.75
CA GLU A 277 -11.09 -15.58 0.90
C GLU A 277 -10.05 -16.64 1.31
N ILE A 278 -10.30 -17.32 2.43
CA ILE A 278 -9.48 -18.40 2.94
C ILE A 278 -10.40 -19.59 3.20
N VAL A 279 -10.00 -20.79 2.80
CA VAL A 279 -10.79 -21.99 3.06
C VAL A 279 -10.93 -22.17 4.58
N ASN A 280 -12.17 -22.21 5.07
CA ASN A 280 -12.52 -22.33 6.49
C ASN A 280 -12.02 -21.20 7.41
N ALA A 281 -11.69 -20.02 6.86
CA ALA A 281 -11.32 -18.86 7.65
C ALA A 281 -11.69 -17.54 6.97
N GLY A 282 -11.85 -16.48 7.75
CA GLY A 282 -12.07 -15.13 7.26
C GLY A 282 -10.83 -14.27 7.49
N SER A 283 -10.43 -13.48 6.50
CA SER A 283 -9.45 -12.42 6.68
C SER A 283 -9.92 -11.17 5.96
N ALA A 284 -9.88 -10.03 6.62
CA ALA A 284 -10.15 -8.75 5.98
C ALA A 284 -9.24 -7.69 6.58
N GLU A 285 -9.03 -6.63 5.82
CA GLU A 285 -8.23 -5.50 6.23
C GLU A 285 -8.94 -4.20 5.89
N ALA A 286 -8.79 -3.22 6.77
CA ALA A 286 -9.32 -1.88 6.60
C ALA A 286 -8.21 -0.88 6.84
N GLY A 287 -8.04 0.01 5.89
CA GLY A 287 -7.11 1.13 5.96
C GLY A 287 -7.84 2.44 6.10
N ALA A 288 -7.29 3.36 6.88
CA ALA A 288 -7.78 4.73 6.91
C ALA A 288 -6.66 5.75 7.07
N ARG A 289 -6.90 6.98 6.62
CA ARG A 289 -6.07 8.14 6.92
C ARG A 289 -6.85 9.10 7.80
N VAL A 290 -6.20 9.60 8.83
CA VAL A 290 -6.71 10.67 9.70
C VAL A 290 -5.60 11.68 9.92
N GLY A 291 -5.77 12.86 9.32
CA GLY A 291 -4.77 13.90 9.39
C GLY A 291 -3.40 13.46 8.86
N THR A 292 -2.41 13.47 9.74
CA THR A 292 -1.02 13.04 9.51
C THR A 292 -0.74 11.57 9.80
N VAL A 293 -1.76 10.76 10.08
CA VAL A 293 -1.62 9.35 10.48
C VAL A 293 -2.34 8.44 9.48
N VAL A 294 -1.68 7.36 9.09
CA VAL A 294 -2.25 6.26 8.31
C VAL A 294 -2.38 5.04 9.22
N THR A 295 -3.54 4.40 9.20
CA THR A 295 -3.84 3.22 10.01
C THR A 295 -4.21 2.05 9.10
N TRP A 296 -3.83 0.85 9.52
CA TRP A 296 -4.22 -0.40 8.86
C TRP A 296 -4.57 -1.44 9.92
N THR A 297 -5.76 -2.02 9.80
CA THR A 297 -6.28 -3.05 10.70
C THR A 297 -6.49 -4.31 9.91
N THR A 298 -5.78 -5.38 10.24
CA THR A 298 -6.01 -6.72 9.67
C THR A 298 -6.74 -7.58 10.69
N TYR A 299 -7.93 -8.06 10.33
CA TYR A 299 -8.75 -8.92 11.17
C TYR A 299 -8.85 -10.33 10.56
N ARG A 300 -8.62 -11.34 11.39
CA ARG A 300 -8.69 -12.76 11.05
C ARG A 300 -9.64 -13.48 11.99
N THR A 301 -10.36 -14.46 11.47
CA THR A 301 -11.23 -15.33 12.26
C THR A 301 -11.26 -16.75 11.71
N GLY A 302 -11.41 -17.74 12.58
CA GLY A 302 -11.58 -19.16 12.21
C GLY A 302 -12.96 -19.52 11.65
N GLY A 303 -13.75 -18.53 11.21
CA GLY A 303 -15.10 -18.72 10.69
C GLY A 303 -15.51 -17.64 9.69
N SER A 304 -16.80 -17.35 9.60
CA SER A 304 -17.30 -16.27 8.74
C SER A 304 -16.83 -14.92 9.24
N LEU A 305 -16.26 -14.11 8.35
CA LEU A 305 -15.88 -12.75 8.65
C LEU A 305 -17.11 -11.85 8.85
N ASP A 306 -17.16 -11.14 9.97
CA ASP A 306 -18.15 -10.08 10.21
C ASP A 306 -17.57 -8.70 9.80
N PRO A 307 -18.12 -8.04 8.75
CA PRO A 307 -17.71 -6.69 8.35
C PRO A 307 -17.91 -5.63 9.44
N ALA A 308 -18.89 -5.82 10.34
CA ALA A 308 -19.15 -4.87 11.42
C ALA A 308 -18.01 -4.90 12.45
N ALA A 309 -17.52 -6.10 12.81
CA ALA A 309 -16.35 -6.25 13.67
C ALA A 309 -15.10 -5.56 13.10
N LEU A 310 -14.79 -5.75 11.80
CA LEU A 310 -13.68 -5.05 11.14
C LEU A 310 -13.85 -3.53 11.22
N THR A 311 -15.05 -3.04 10.91
CA THR A 311 -15.36 -1.59 10.93
C THR A 311 -15.19 -1.01 12.34
N ALA A 312 -15.65 -1.72 13.38
CA ALA A 312 -15.52 -1.28 14.76
C ALA A 312 -14.05 -1.24 15.23
N LEU A 313 -13.25 -2.25 14.86
CA LEU A 313 -11.81 -2.30 15.16
C LEU A 313 -11.04 -1.18 14.45
N ALA A 314 -11.33 -0.94 13.16
CA ALA A 314 -10.70 0.13 12.39
C ALA A 314 -11.12 1.52 12.91
N ARG A 315 -12.40 1.71 13.23
CA ARG A 315 -12.90 2.95 13.84
C ARG A 315 -12.22 3.26 15.15
N MET A 316 -12.08 2.27 16.04
CA MET A 316 -11.34 2.45 17.29
C MET A 316 -9.93 3.01 17.03
N LEU A 317 -9.18 2.42 16.09
CA LEU A 317 -7.82 2.87 15.81
C LEU A 317 -7.78 4.29 15.23
N VAL A 318 -8.74 4.63 14.36
CA VAL A 318 -8.89 5.99 13.81
C VAL A 318 -9.22 7.00 14.91
N ASP A 319 -10.17 6.69 15.79
CA ASP A 319 -10.57 7.57 16.90
C ASP A 319 -9.39 7.79 17.87
N ARG A 320 -8.60 6.75 18.14
CA ARG A 320 -7.36 6.84 18.95
C ARG A 320 -6.32 7.75 18.30
N ALA A 321 -6.13 7.63 16.99
CA ALA A 321 -5.22 8.49 16.24
C ALA A 321 -5.67 9.95 16.24
N GLN A 322 -6.96 10.22 16.06
CA GLN A 322 -7.53 11.57 16.17
C GLN A 322 -7.34 12.13 17.58
N GLN A 323 -7.64 11.35 18.62
CA GLN A 323 -7.44 11.75 20.02
C GLN A 323 -5.99 12.17 20.26
N ALA A 324 -5.01 11.38 19.80
CA ALA A 324 -3.60 11.73 19.91
C ALA A 324 -3.25 13.02 19.16
N GLN A 325 -3.74 13.20 17.93
CA GLN A 325 -3.50 14.42 17.13
C GLN A 325 -4.13 15.68 17.75
N ASP A 326 -5.20 15.50 18.52
CA ASP A 326 -5.84 16.57 19.31
C ASP A 326 -5.13 16.85 20.64
N GLY A 327 -4.03 16.16 20.94
CA GLY A 327 -3.32 16.26 22.22
C GLY A 327 -4.06 15.63 23.39
N ARG A 328 -4.99 14.70 23.12
CA ARG A 328 -5.76 13.96 24.13
C ARG A 328 -5.22 12.55 24.27
N GLU A 329 -5.37 11.98 25.47
CA GLU A 329 -5.04 10.57 25.71
C GLU A 329 -5.97 9.64 24.90
N PRO A 330 -5.43 8.71 24.10
CA PRO A 330 -6.24 7.76 23.34
C PRO A 330 -6.97 6.75 24.23
N THR A 331 -8.30 6.79 24.21
CA THR A 331 -9.20 6.00 25.08
C THR A 331 -10.28 5.25 24.31
N ALA A 332 -10.39 5.44 22.99
CA ALA A 332 -11.40 4.74 22.21
C ALA A 332 -11.21 3.22 22.27
N ARG A 333 -12.33 2.50 22.22
CA ARG A 333 -12.43 1.03 22.32
C ARG A 333 -13.24 0.47 21.16
N ALA A 334 -13.00 -0.78 20.79
CA ALA A 334 -13.82 -1.45 19.79
C ALA A 334 -15.14 -1.88 20.46
N GLY A 335 -16.26 -1.46 19.89
CA GLY A 335 -17.60 -1.83 20.37
C GLY A 335 -18.03 -3.19 19.84
N ILE A 336 -17.23 -4.24 20.11
CA ILE A 336 -17.44 -5.62 19.61
C ILE A 336 -17.61 -6.63 20.75
#